data_AF-A0A6G1Z1G8-F1
#
_entry.id   AF-A0A6G1Z1G8-F1
#
_cell.length_a   1.000
_cell.length_b   1.000
_cell.length_c   1.000
_cell.angle_alpha   90.00
_cell.angle_beta   90.00
_cell.angle_gamma   90.00
#
_symmetry.space_group_name_H-M   'P 1'
#
loop_
_entity.id
_entity.type
_entity.pdbx_description
1 polymer ?
#
loop_
_entity_poly.entity_id
_entity_poly.type
_entity_poly.pdbx_seq_one_letter_code
_entity_poly.pdbx_strand_id
1 'polypeptide(L)'
;MAQSPPAPRSIALVALVVVLAAVSSAFLFADFEAATFQASTDTTTTAGGTNLDSLPPVTNGYLVVDAPDAIRDDLTSELVAAFEREGITLEPTAARGSYDRPVVVVVVDEWSPRWNPVAPSGAVMWRAAFDAGGHGEHIEAGLSDGSFVFNSTTGPDIAGSLDATVEVSASGAVSRPAYRNQLLDAVANTTAEQVAGQFEQGR
;
A
#
# COMPACT_ATOMS: atom_id res chain seq x y z
N MET A 1 0.21 53.67 34.25
CA MET A 1 0.25 53.63 32.77
C MET A 1 -0.85 52.68 32.33
N ALA A 2 -1.95 53.19 31.78
CA ALA A 2 -3.06 52.35 31.32
C ALA A 2 -2.74 51.86 29.90
N GLN A 3 -2.73 50.54 29.69
CA GLN A 3 -2.65 49.97 28.36
C GLN A 3 -3.94 50.32 27.62
N SER A 4 -3.83 51.10 26.55
CA SER A 4 -4.96 51.38 25.66
C SER A 4 -5.53 50.05 25.15
N PRO A 5 -6.86 49.85 25.17
CA PRO A 5 -7.45 48.61 24.67
C PRO A 5 -7.12 48.45 23.18
N PRO A 6 -6.82 47.22 22.72
CA PRO A 6 -6.53 46.98 21.31
C PRO A 6 -7.72 47.43 20.46
N ALA A 7 -7.43 48.15 19.38
CA ALA A 7 -8.45 48.63 18.47
C ALA A 7 -9.28 47.45 17.92
N PRO A 8 -10.59 47.61 17.69
CA PRO A 8 -11.46 46.52 17.24
C PRO A 8 -11.00 45.85 15.94
N ARG A 9 -10.28 46.58 15.07
CA ARG A 9 -9.62 46.03 13.88
C ARG A 9 -8.50 45.03 14.21
N SER A 10 -7.75 45.26 15.29
CA SER A 10 -6.68 44.38 15.75
C SER A 10 -7.23 43.08 16.33
N ILE A 11 -8.34 43.15 17.07
CA ILE A 11 -9.02 41.96 17.61
C ILE A 11 -9.60 41.11 16.47
N ALA A 12 -10.27 41.72 15.49
CA ALA A 12 -10.82 41.02 14.34
C ALA A 12 -9.73 40.35 13.48
N LEU A 13 -8.58 41.01 13.29
CA LEU A 13 -7.45 40.44 12.56
C LEU A 13 -6.86 39.23 13.29
N VAL A 14 -6.65 39.33 14.61
CA VAL A 14 -6.14 38.21 15.42
C VAL A 14 -7.13 37.04 15.40
N ALA A 15 -8.43 37.31 15.57
CA ALA A 15 -9.46 36.27 15.49
C ALA A 15 -9.46 35.58 14.12
N LEU A 16 -9.35 36.35 13.03
CA LEU A 16 -9.26 35.80 11.68
C LEU A 16 -8.01 34.93 11.50
N VAL A 17 -6.85 35.38 11.98
CA VAL A 17 -5.60 34.61 11.92
C VAL A 17 -5.70 33.31 12.71
N VAL A 18 -6.30 33.35 13.92
CA VAL A 18 -6.51 32.15 14.73
C VAL A 18 -7.46 31.17 14.06
N VAL A 19 -8.56 31.65 13.46
CA VAL A 19 -9.49 30.80 12.72
C VAL A 19 -8.82 30.19 11.50
N LEU A 20 -8.08 30.97 10.71
CA LEU A 20 -7.34 30.46 9.56
C LEU A 20 -6.29 29.44 9.99
N ALA A 21 -5.54 29.70 11.07
CA ALA A 21 -4.56 28.77 11.61
C ALA A 21 -5.21 27.46 12.07
N ALA A 22 -6.37 27.53 12.73
CA ALA A 22 -7.12 26.35 13.17
C ALA A 22 -7.64 25.54 11.98
N VAL A 23 -8.23 26.20 10.97
CA VAL A 23 -8.73 25.55 9.75
C VAL A 23 -7.58 24.92 8.96
N SER A 24 -6.47 25.63 8.75
CA SER A 24 -5.30 25.08 8.08
C SER A 24 -4.69 23.90 8.83
N SER A 25 -4.68 23.94 10.16
CA SER A 25 -4.22 22.81 10.99
C SER A 25 -5.11 21.59 10.81
N ALA A 26 -6.42 21.78 10.71
CA ALA A 26 -7.34 20.66 10.47
C ALA A 26 -7.00 19.91 9.17
N PHE A 27 -6.71 20.60 8.06
CA PHE A 27 -6.30 19.95 6.80
C PHE A 27 -5.02 19.10 6.92
N LEU A 28 -4.16 19.39 7.90
CA LEU A 28 -2.89 18.70 8.09
C LEU A 28 -2.98 17.51 9.05
N PHE A 29 -3.92 17.52 10.00
CA PHE A 29 -3.95 16.55 11.10
C PHE A 29 -5.28 15.84 11.30
N ALA A 30 -6.40 16.43 10.88
CA ALA A 30 -7.71 15.78 10.98
C ALA A 30 -7.94 14.94 9.72
N ASP A 31 -8.54 13.77 9.90
CA ASP A 31 -8.98 12.92 8.80
C ASP A 31 -10.38 13.37 8.36
N PHE A 32 -10.44 14.06 7.23
CA PHE A 32 -11.71 14.38 6.59
C PHE A 32 -11.58 14.34 5.07
N GLU A 33 -12.72 13.98 4.48
CA GLU A 33 -12.90 13.80 3.07
C GLU A 33 -14.27 14.34 2.67
N ALA A 34 -14.26 15.32 1.77
CA ALA A 34 -15.41 15.80 1.02
C ALA A 34 -14.97 15.98 -0.43
N ALA A 35 -14.41 14.90 -0.98
CA ALA A 35 -13.84 14.86 -2.32
C ALA A 35 -14.35 13.63 -3.07
N THR A 36 -14.28 13.72 -4.40
CA THR A 36 -14.46 12.57 -5.29
C THR A 36 -13.09 12.12 -5.75
N PHE A 37 -12.74 10.86 -5.49
CA PHE A 37 -11.51 10.25 -5.95
C PHE A 37 -11.66 9.59 -7.32
N GLN A 38 -10.60 9.66 -8.11
CA GLN A 38 -10.41 8.90 -9.34
C GLN A 38 -9.07 8.20 -9.23
N ALA A 39 -9.10 6.87 -9.34
CA ALA A 39 -7.91 6.03 -9.39
C ALA A 39 -7.86 5.32 -10.74
N SER A 40 -6.69 5.37 -11.38
CA SER A 40 -6.35 4.52 -12.51
C SER A 40 -5.25 3.58 -12.07
N THR A 41 -5.44 2.28 -12.29
CA THR A 41 -4.50 1.26 -11.86
C THR A 41 -4.12 0.43 -13.08
N ASP A 42 -2.83 0.33 -13.34
CA ASP A 42 -2.25 -0.52 -14.36
C ASP A 42 -1.46 -1.63 -13.66
N THR A 43 -1.78 -2.88 -13.97
CA THR A 43 -1.13 -4.06 -13.37
C THR A 43 -0.63 -5.01 -14.44
N THR A 44 0.53 -5.61 -14.18
CA THR A 44 1.07 -6.75 -14.94
C THR A 44 1.41 -7.84 -13.94
N THR A 45 0.81 -9.01 -14.11
CA THR A 45 1.01 -10.15 -13.22
C THR A 45 1.61 -11.31 -14.00
N THR A 46 2.66 -11.91 -13.45
CA THR A 46 3.27 -13.13 -13.99
C THR A 46 3.22 -14.19 -12.91
N ALA A 47 2.76 -15.39 -13.24
CA ALA A 47 2.76 -16.52 -12.30
C ALA A 47 3.20 -17.79 -13.01
N GLY A 48 3.84 -18.68 -12.24
CA GLY A 48 4.19 -20.03 -12.64
C GLY A 48 3.94 -20.98 -11.48
N GLY A 49 3.76 -22.26 -11.79
CA GLY A 49 3.58 -23.26 -10.74
C GLY A 49 3.75 -24.68 -11.23
N THR A 50 3.74 -25.60 -10.29
CA THR A 50 3.87 -27.04 -10.51
C THR A 50 2.87 -27.78 -9.63
N ASN A 51 2.24 -28.83 -10.18
CA ASN A 51 1.24 -29.65 -9.47
C ASN A 51 0.13 -28.85 -8.77
N LEU A 52 -0.36 -27.79 -9.42
CA LEU A 52 -1.33 -26.83 -8.88
C LEU A 52 -2.58 -27.50 -8.28
N ASP A 53 -3.13 -28.52 -8.93
CA ASP A 53 -4.28 -29.30 -8.43
C ASP A 53 -4.07 -29.92 -7.03
N SER A 54 -2.82 -30.06 -6.59
CA SER A 54 -2.43 -30.60 -5.28
C SER A 54 -1.92 -29.54 -4.30
N LEU A 55 -1.92 -28.26 -4.69
CA LEU A 55 -1.47 -27.15 -3.87
C LEU A 55 -2.47 -26.91 -2.72
N PRO A 56 -2.03 -26.95 -1.45
CA PRO A 56 -2.88 -26.61 -0.34
C PRO A 56 -3.33 -25.13 -0.40
N PRO A 57 -4.52 -24.81 0.13
CA PRO A 57 -4.92 -23.43 0.38
C PRO A 57 -3.85 -22.57 1.06
N VAL A 58 -3.43 -21.49 0.40
CA VAL A 58 -2.67 -20.43 1.05
C VAL A 58 -3.62 -19.64 1.95
N THR A 59 -3.43 -19.76 3.26
CA THR A 59 -4.28 -19.11 4.28
C THR A 59 -3.47 -18.30 5.28
N ASN A 60 -2.17 -18.55 5.36
CA ASN A 60 -1.25 -17.76 6.18
C ASN A 60 0.15 -17.75 5.58
N GLY A 61 0.94 -16.76 5.95
CA GLY A 61 2.30 -16.59 5.44
C GLY A 61 3.02 -15.40 6.07
N TYR A 62 4.13 -15.02 5.47
CA TYR A 62 4.90 -13.84 5.84
C TYR A 62 4.64 -12.68 4.87
N LEU A 63 4.66 -11.46 5.40
CA LEU A 63 4.68 -10.22 4.62
C LEU A 63 6.00 -9.49 4.86
N VAL A 64 6.71 -9.16 3.78
CA VAL A 64 7.88 -8.28 3.83
C VAL A 64 7.58 -7.02 3.03
N VAL A 65 7.73 -5.85 3.65
CA VAL A 65 7.46 -4.55 3.00
C VAL A 65 8.73 -3.72 2.94
N ASP A 66 9.16 -3.43 1.72
CA ASP A 66 10.29 -2.56 1.41
C ASP A 66 9.77 -1.28 0.77
N ALA A 67 9.50 -0.30 1.62
CA ALA A 67 8.96 0.98 1.24
C ALA A 67 9.72 2.11 1.96
N PRO A 68 9.58 3.37 1.52
CA PRO A 68 10.11 4.52 2.26
C PRO A 68 9.66 4.51 3.72
N ASP A 69 10.57 4.83 4.65
CA ASP A 69 10.29 4.81 6.11
C ASP A 69 9.04 5.61 6.49
N ALA A 70 8.74 6.69 5.76
CA ALA A 70 7.58 7.54 6.00
C ALA A 70 6.21 6.88 5.74
N ILE A 71 6.18 5.72 5.07
CA ILE A 71 4.95 4.98 4.76
C ILE A 71 5.00 3.51 5.14
N ARG A 72 6.18 2.94 5.43
CA ARG A 72 6.36 1.49 5.58
C ARG A 72 5.41 0.88 6.60
N ASP A 73 5.32 1.45 7.80
CA ASP A 73 4.51 0.87 8.89
C ASP A 73 3.02 0.91 8.56
N ASP A 74 2.54 2.03 8.05
CA ASP A 74 1.12 2.18 7.69
C ASP A 74 0.76 1.33 6.47
N LEU A 75 1.62 1.27 5.46
CA LEU A 75 1.44 0.38 4.31
C LEU A 75 1.43 -1.10 4.74
N THR A 76 2.30 -1.47 5.69
CA THR A 76 2.31 -2.84 6.24
C THR A 76 0.99 -3.16 6.93
N SER A 77 0.47 -2.24 7.74
CA SER A 77 -0.83 -2.41 8.40
C SER A 77 -1.96 -2.56 7.39
N GLU A 78 -2.00 -1.71 6.35
CA GLU A 78 -3.04 -1.79 5.31
C GLU A 78 -2.93 -3.06 4.46
N LEU A 79 -1.71 -3.51 4.12
CA LEU A 79 -1.50 -4.77 3.43
C LEU A 79 -2.00 -5.95 4.26
N VAL A 80 -1.68 -6.01 5.55
CA VAL A 80 -2.20 -7.07 6.44
C VAL A 80 -3.73 -7.06 6.44
N ALA A 81 -4.35 -5.90 6.64
CA ALA A 81 -5.81 -5.77 6.64
C ALA A 81 -6.43 -6.13 5.27
N ALA A 82 -5.75 -5.83 4.16
CA ALA A 82 -6.19 -6.18 2.82
C ALA A 82 -6.15 -7.69 2.56
N PHE A 83 -5.03 -8.34 2.88
CA PHE A 83 -4.93 -9.80 2.75
C PHE A 83 -5.90 -10.53 3.69
N GLU A 84 -6.14 -10.02 4.90
CA GLU A 84 -7.13 -10.61 5.81
C GLU A 84 -8.55 -10.59 5.24
N ARG A 85 -8.91 -9.54 4.48
CA ARG A 85 -10.20 -9.47 3.76
C ARG A 85 -10.29 -10.52 2.64
N GLU A 86 -9.17 -10.84 2.01
CA GLU A 86 -9.05 -11.95 1.05
C GLU A 86 -8.89 -13.33 1.73
N GLY A 87 -9.00 -13.40 3.06
CA GLY A 87 -8.93 -14.65 3.82
C GLY A 87 -7.51 -15.20 4.04
N ILE A 88 -6.48 -14.36 3.88
CA ILE A 88 -5.07 -14.72 4.06
C ILE A 88 -4.47 -13.91 5.22
N THR A 89 -3.98 -14.59 6.25
CA THR A 89 -3.31 -13.93 7.38
C THR A 89 -1.80 -13.86 7.16
N LEU A 90 -1.26 -12.67 6.90
CA LEU A 90 0.17 -12.48 6.75
C LEU A 90 0.81 -11.88 8.01
N GLU A 91 1.88 -12.50 8.47
CA GLU A 91 2.69 -12.03 9.59
C GLU A 91 3.81 -11.12 9.08
N PRO A 92 3.86 -9.83 9.46
CA PRO A 92 4.94 -8.94 9.02
C PRO A 92 6.31 -9.40 9.55
N THR A 93 7.31 -9.41 8.68
CA THR A 93 8.69 -9.73 9.05
C THR A 93 9.71 -8.88 8.31
N ALA A 94 10.84 -8.61 8.96
CA ALA A 94 11.98 -7.91 8.36
C ALA A 94 13.01 -8.87 7.75
N ALA A 95 12.88 -10.19 7.99
CA ALA A 95 13.85 -11.17 7.53
C ALA A 95 13.64 -11.49 6.04
N ARG A 96 14.73 -11.42 5.25
CA ARG A 96 14.81 -11.98 3.90
C ARG A 96 15.79 -13.16 3.93
N GLY A 97 15.44 -14.29 3.30
CA GLY A 97 16.43 -15.33 2.95
C GLY A 97 16.06 -16.78 3.25
N SER A 98 15.06 -17.05 4.08
CA SER A 98 14.46 -18.38 4.17
C SER A 98 13.07 -18.27 4.79
N TYR A 99 12.05 -18.72 4.08
CA TYR A 99 10.69 -18.78 4.59
C TYR A 99 10.29 -20.26 4.68
N ASP A 100 9.60 -20.63 5.75
CA ASP A 100 9.09 -21.98 5.97
C ASP A 100 7.58 -22.10 5.66
N ARG A 101 7.02 -21.01 5.12
CA ARG A 101 5.60 -20.79 4.85
C ARG A 101 5.47 -19.85 3.65
N PRO A 102 4.26 -19.73 3.05
CA PRO A 102 4.00 -18.76 2.00
C PRO A 102 4.55 -17.37 2.33
N VAL A 103 5.03 -16.65 1.34
CA VAL A 103 5.59 -15.31 1.54
C VAL A 103 5.12 -14.37 0.44
N VAL A 104 4.85 -13.14 0.82
CA VAL A 104 4.60 -12.01 -0.07
C VAL A 104 5.60 -10.91 0.26
N VAL A 105 6.35 -10.46 -0.73
CA VAL A 105 7.28 -9.33 -0.61
C VAL A 105 6.77 -8.20 -1.48
N VAL A 106 6.57 -7.02 -0.89
CA VAL A 106 6.13 -5.80 -1.58
C VAL A 106 7.26 -4.78 -1.54
N VAL A 107 7.62 -4.24 -2.69
CA VAL A 107 8.66 -3.23 -2.88
C VAL A 107 8.05 -1.99 -3.52
N VAL A 108 8.06 -0.85 -2.84
CA VAL A 108 7.60 0.43 -3.40
C VAL A 108 8.77 1.10 -4.09
N ASP A 109 8.76 1.11 -5.42
CA ASP A 109 9.83 1.69 -6.24
C ASP A 109 9.71 3.23 -6.32
N GLU A 110 8.48 3.74 -6.47
CA GLU A 110 8.21 5.18 -6.48
C GLU A 110 6.99 5.54 -5.63
N TRP A 111 7.16 6.55 -4.78
CA TRP A 111 6.08 7.17 -4.01
C TRP A 111 6.11 8.69 -4.23
N SER A 112 5.22 9.20 -5.10
CA SER A 112 5.23 10.60 -5.53
C SER A 112 3.89 11.32 -5.28
N PRO A 113 3.43 11.41 -4.01
CA PRO A 113 2.20 12.13 -3.66
C PRO A 113 2.37 13.64 -3.80
N ARG A 114 1.37 14.32 -4.38
CA ARG A 114 1.26 15.79 -4.43
C ARG A 114 -0.04 16.22 -3.80
N TRP A 115 0.02 16.41 -2.49
CA TRP A 115 -1.14 16.89 -1.76
C TRP A 115 -1.33 18.40 -1.95
N ASN A 116 -2.55 18.78 -2.33
CA ASN A 116 -3.11 20.09 -2.04
C ASN A 116 -4.55 19.90 -1.53
N PRO A 117 -5.11 20.85 -0.77
CA PRO A 117 -6.39 20.66 -0.06
C PRO A 117 -7.63 20.42 -0.93
N VAL A 118 -7.57 20.68 -2.25
CA VAL A 118 -8.77 20.76 -3.12
C VAL A 118 -8.68 19.83 -4.33
N ALA A 119 -7.47 19.53 -4.77
CA ALA A 119 -7.22 18.74 -5.97
C ALA A 119 -5.89 17.97 -5.87
N PRO A 120 -5.67 17.15 -4.82
CA PRO A 120 -4.43 16.39 -4.71
C PRO A 120 -4.32 15.39 -5.86
N SER A 121 -3.08 15.06 -6.21
CA SER A 121 -2.78 14.05 -7.21
C SER A 121 -1.44 13.40 -6.93
N GLY A 122 -1.22 12.21 -7.45
CA GLY A 122 0.01 11.47 -7.18
C GLY A 122 0.00 10.10 -7.81
N ALA A 123 1.17 9.50 -7.85
CA ALA A 123 1.35 8.15 -8.36
C ALA A 123 2.13 7.31 -7.36
N VAL A 124 1.90 6.00 -7.39
CA VAL A 124 2.70 5.00 -6.71
C VAL A 124 3.03 3.91 -7.70
N MET A 125 4.31 3.56 -7.78
CA MET A 125 4.80 2.41 -8.54
C MET A 125 5.37 1.41 -7.54
N TRP A 126 4.95 0.17 -7.63
CA TRP A 126 5.42 -0.87 -6.74
C TRP A 126 5.44 -2.22 -7.45
N ARG A 127 6.22 -3.11 -6.88
CA ARG A 127 6.32 -4.50 -7.28
C ARG A 127 5.99 -5.39 -6.11
N ALA A 128 5.42 -6.55 -6.39
CA ALA A 128 5.32 -7.62 -5.42
C ALA A 128 5.84 -8.92 -6.01
N ALA A 129 6.42 -9.76 -5.17
CA ALA A 129 6.71 -11.15 -5.49
C ALA A 129 6.10 -12.04 -4.41
N PHE A 130 5.62 -13.20 -4.79
CA PHE A 130 5.01 -14.13 -3.86
C PHE A 130 5.40 -15.57 -4.20
N ASP A 131 5.35 -16.42 -3.18
CA ASP A 131 5.64 -17.83 -3.28
C ASP A 131 4.81 -18.60 -2.24
N ALA A 132 4.13 -19.67 -2.64
CA ALA A 132 3.31 -20.47 -1.74
C ALA A 132 4.14 -21.45 -0.90
N GLY A 133 5.32 -21.86 -1.37
CA GLY A 133 6.22 -22.75 -0.64
C GLY A 133 7.20 -22.05 0.32
N GLY A 134 7.36 -20.73 0.22
CA GLY A 134 8.37 -19.97 0.97
C GLY A 134 9.76 -19.92 0.32
N HIS A 135 9.89 -20.17 -0.98
CA HIS A 135 11.16 -20.24 -1.67
C HIS A 135 11.75 -18.84 -1.94
N GLY A 136 12.89 -18.54 -1.33
CA GLY A 136 13.57 -17.25 -1.48
C GLY A 136 14.02 -16.98 -2.93
N GLU A 137 14.43 -18.01 -3.65
CA GLU A 137 14.85 -17.95 -5.04
C GLU A 137 13.73 -17.49 -5.99
N HIS A 138 12.48 -17.87 -5.71
CA HIS A 138 11.33 -17.42 -6.49
C HIS A 138 10.99 -15.97 -6.20
N ILE A 139 11.17 -15.51 -4.96
CA ILE A 139 11.03 -14.10 -4.59
C ILE A 139 12.09 -13.25 -5.28
N GLU A 140 13.36 -13.68 -5.28
CA GLU A 140 14.42 -12.98 -5.99
C GLU A 140 14.13 -12.92 -7.49
N ALA A 141 13.70 -14.03 -8.11
CA ALA A 141 13.32 -14.06 -9.51
C ALA A 141 12.14 -13.11 -9.80
N GLY A 142 11.08 -13.14 -8.99
CA GLY A 142 9.91 -12.30 -9.17
C GLY A 142 10.21 -10.80 -9.05
N LEU A 143 11.16 -10.41 -8.19
CA LEU A 143 11.57 -9.01 -8.03
C LEU A 143 12.62 -8.54 -9.07
N SER A 144 13.16 -9.45 -9.89
CA SER A 144 14.21 -9.13 -10.87
C SER A 144 13.83 -9.49 -12.31
N ASP A 145 12.54 -9.72 -12.59
CA ASP A 145 12.04 -10.22 -13.88
C ASP A 145 12.73 -11.52 -14.34
N GLY A 146 13.14 -12.34 -13.37
CA GLY A 146 13.74 -13.64 -13.58
C GLY A 146 12.71 -14.70 -13.95
N SER A 147 13.18 -15.84 -14.43
CA SER A 147 12.31 -17.00 -14.67
C SER A 147 12.11 -17.80 -13.38
N PHE A 148 10.87 -18.18 -13.09
CA PHE A 148 10.56 -19.14 -12.04
C PHE A 148 11.03 -20.55 -12.46
N VAL A 149 11.79 -21.22 -11.59
CA VAL A 149 12.35 -22.55 -11.87
C VAL A 149 11.85 -23.54 -10.83
N PHE A 150 10.84 -24.31 -11.19
CA PHE A 150 10.29 -25.35 -10.33
C PHE A 150 11.06 -26.66 -10.48
N ASN A 151 11.46 -27.27 -9.37
CA ASN A 151 12.08 -28.59 -9.34
C ASN A 151 11.04 -29.65 -8.95
N SER A 152 11.19 -30.88 -9.46
CA SER A 152 10.31 -32.01 -9.14
C SER A 152 10.37 -32.41 -7.66
N THR A 153 11.38 -31.99 -6.92
CA THR A 153 11.55 -32.27 -5.49
C THR A 153 10.84 -31.28 -4.57
N THR A 154 10.40 -30.12 -5.09
CA THR A 154 9.87 -29.02 -4.26
C THR A 154 8.40 -29.21 -3.86
N GLY A 155 7.72 -30.21 -4.43
CA GLY A 155 6.29 -30.45 -4.21
C GLY A 155 5.42 -29.49 -5.04
N PRO A 156 4.10 -29.47 -4.79
CA PRO A 156 3.18 -28.49 -5.36
C PRO A 156 3.54 -27.08 -4.93
N ASP A 157 3.63 -26.16 -5.89
CA ASP A 157 4.03 -24.78 -5.62
C ASP A 157 3.48 -23.81 -6.67
N ILE A 158 3.29 -22.56 -6.27
CA ILE A 158 2.99 -21.43 -7.15
C ILE A 158 3.79 -20.21 -6.70
N ALA A 159 4.43 -19.56 -7.65
CA ALA A 159 5.17 -18.33 -7.45
C ALA A 159 4.81 -17.32 -8.53
N GLY A 160 4.94 -16.04 -8.21
CA GLY A 160 4.65 -14.99 -9.16
C GLY A 160 5.16 -13.63 -8.77
N SER A 161 4.97 -12.70 -9.68
CA SER A 161 5.27 -11.29 -9.54
C SER A 161 4.09 -10.44 -9.99
N LEU A 162 4.05 -9.22 -9.46
CA LEU A 162 3.13 -8.16 -9.80
C LEU A 162 3.95 -6.90 -9.98
N ASP A 163 3.82 -6.26 -11.14
CA ASP A 163 4.22 -4.88 -11.37
C ASP A 163 2.96 -4.04 -11.43
N ALA A 164 2.89 -2.98 -10.64
CA ALA A 164 1.70 -2.15 -10.57
C ALA A 164 2.03 -0.67 -10.47
N THR A 165 1.20 0.13 -11.13
CA THR A 165 1.19 1.58 -11.02
C THR A 165 -0.22 2.02 -10.71
N VAL A 166 -0.38 2.90 -9.73
CA VAL A 166 -1.64 3.56 -9.45
C VAL A 166 -1.45 5.07 -9.51
N GLU A 167 -2.32 5.73 -10.27
CA GLU A 167 -2.47 7.16 -10.27
C GLU A 167 -3.76 7.52 -9.54
N VAL A 168 -3.66 8.31 -8.47
CA VAL A 168 -4.81 8.77 -7.72
C VAL A 168 -4.89 10.29 -7.80
N SER A 169 -6.05 10.78 -8.21
CA SER A 169 -6.41 12.19 -8.15
C SER A 169 -7.73 12.36 -7.41
N ALA A 170 -7.93 13.52 -6.79
CA ALA A 170 -9.20 13.86 -6.17
C ALA A 170 -9.66 15.25 -6.60
N SER A 171 -10.96 15.48 -6.52
CA SER A 171 -11.56 16.80 -6.66
C SER A 171 -12.49 17.07 -5.49
N GLY A 172 -12.26 18.15 -4.75
CA GLY A 172 -12.98 18.50 -3.53
C GLY A 172 -12.06 18.58 -2.31
N ALA A 173 -12.63 18.93 -1.16
CA ALA A 173 -11.85 19.21 0.04
C ALA A 173 -11.35 17.91 0.67
N VAL A 174 -10.04 17.78 0.83
CA VAL A 174 -9.42 16.55 1.34
C VAL A 174 -8.21 16.87 2.20
N SER A 175 -8.22 16.28 3.40
CA SER A 175 -7.11 16.37 4.32
C SER A 175 -5.89 15.59 3.83
N ARG A 176 -4.70 15.95 4.30
CA ARG A 176 -3.48 15.23 3.97
C ARG A 176 -3.52 13.77 4.46
N PRO A 177 -4.00 13.46 5.68
CA PRO A 177 -4.16 12.07 6.13
C PRO A 177 -5.12 11.27 5.24
N ALA A 178 -6.31 11.80 4.94
CA ALA A 178 -7.27 11.12 4.06
C ALA A 178 -6.67 10.78 2.69
N TYR A 179 -6.01 11.76 2.05
CA TYR A 179 -5.36 11.53 0.76
C TYR A 179 -4.25 10.47 0.83
N ARG A 180 -3.49 10.45 1.93
CA ARG A 180 -2.45 9.45 2.15
C ARG A 180 -3.05 8.05 2.33
N ASN A 181 -4.10 7.92 3.13
CA ASN A 181 -4.77 6.64 3.35
C ASN A 181 -5.32 6.09 2.03
N GLN A 182 -5.93 6.93 1.18
CA GLN A 182 -6.41 6.49 -0.13
C GLN A 182 -5.31 5.90 -1.03
N LEU A 183 -4.10 6.45 -1.00
CA LEU A 183 -2.96 5.90 -1.74
C LEU A 183 -2.49 4.56 -1.16
N LEU A 184 -2.42 4.46 0.18
CA LEU A 184 -2.04 3.21 0.87
C LEU A 184 -3.06 2.10 0.59
N ASP A 185 -4.35 2.42 0.71
CA ASP A 185 -5.46 1.52 0.43
C ASP A 185 -5.42 1.02 -1.01
N ALA A 186 -5.14 1.91 -1.98
CA ALA A 186 -5.06 1.53 -3.38
C ALA A 186 -3.94 0.52 -3.64
N VAL A 187 -2.75 0.73 -3.06
CA VAL A 187 -1.62 -0.21 -3.15
C VAL A 187 -1.97 -1.52 -2.46
N ALA A 188 -2.49 -1.46 -1.23
CA ALA A 188 -2.78 -2.63 -0.42
C ALA A 188 -3.86 -3.51 -1.03
N ASN A 189 -4.99 -2.93 -1.44
CA ASN A 189 -6.10 -3.64 -2.08
C ASN A 189 -5.68 -4.25 -3.40
N THR A 190 -5.04 -3.48 -4.28
CA THR A 190 -4.58 -3.99 -5.57
C THR A 190 -3.61 -5.16 -5.36
N THR A 191 -2.68 -5.05 -4.41
CA THR A 191 -1.74 -6.14 -4.13
C THR A 191 -2.45 -7.37 -3.61
N ALA A 192 -3.32 -7.23 -2.62
CA ALA A 192 -4.06 -8.35 -2.04
C ALA A 192 -4.95 -9.04 -3.07
N GLU A 193 -5.76 -8.29 -3.83
CA GLU A 193 -6.65 -8.80 -4.88
C GLU A 193 -5.87 -9.58 -5.95
N GLN A 194 -4.77 -9.01 -6.46
CA GLN A 194 -3.99 -9.65 -7.51
C GLN A 194 -3.27 -10.90 -7.00
N VAL A 195 -2.62 -10.84 -5.84
CA VAL A 195 -1.86 -11.97 -5.28
C VAL A 195 -2.79 -13.08 -4.80
N ALA A 196 -3.86 -12.76 -4.07
CA ALA A 196 -4.86 -13.75 -3.67
C ALA A 196 -5.51 -14.42 -4.88
N GLY A 197 -5.84 -13.64 -5.92
CA GLY A 197 -6.36 -14.16 -7.18
C GLY A 197 -5.41 -15.14 -7.88
N GLN A 198 -4.09 -15.01 -7.72
CA GLN A 198 -3.14 -16.00 -8.22
C GLN A 198 -3.12 -17.28 -7.37
N PHE A 199 -3.16 -17.15 -6.03
CA PHE A 199 -3.28 -18.31 -5.15
C PHE A 199 -4.56 -19.11 -5.39
N GLU A 200 -5.65 -18.45 -5.79
CA GLU A 200 -6.91 -19.13 -6.13
C GLU A 200 -6.88 -19.81 -7.50
N GLN A 201 -6.25 -19.20 -8.51
CA GLN A 201 -6.09 -19.79 -9.86
C GLN A 201 -5.20 -21.04 -9.86
N GLY A 202 -4.35 -21.19 -8.84
CA GLY A 202 -3.55 -22.39 -8.61
C GLY A 202 -4.32 -23.59 -8.06
N ARG A 203 -5.67 -23.55 -7.99
CA ARG A 203 -6.53 -24.67 -7.60
C ARG A 203 -7.34 -25.20 -8.78
#